data_AF-G6C3M9-F1
#
_entry.id   AF-G6C3M9-F1
#
_cell.length_a   1.000
_cell.length_b   1.000
_cell.length_c   1.000
_cell.angle_alpha   90.00
_cell.angle_beta   90.00
_cell.angle_gamma   90.00
#
_symmetry.space_group_name_H-M   'P 1'
#
loop_
_entity.id
_entity.type
_entity.pdbx_description
1 polymer ?
#
loop_
_entity_poly.entity_id
_entity_poly.type
_entity_poly.pdbx_seq_one_letter_code
_entity_poly.pdbx_strand_id
1 'polypeptide(L)'
;MKIIYADYRESKDFIDDNTFVYIDPPYRPLNITSSFTSYTENDFSDKEQIELAQYIDSLSEKGAKIVISNSDPKNSNENDNFFDDLYKNYNINRVKANRMLNSKANSRGEINELLITNYK
;
A
#
# COMPACT_ATOMS: atom_id res chain seq x y z
N MET A 1 11.80 -22.46 3.61
CA MET A 1 11.47 -21.05 3.90
C MET A 1 12.78 -20.30 4.13
N LYS A 2 13.03 -19.23 3.39
CA LYS A 2 14.19 -18.34 3.56
C LYS A 2 13.68 -17.03 4.16
N ILE A 3 14.29 -16.56 5.23
CA ILE A 3 13.95 -15.29 5.89
C ILE A 3 15.15 -14.37 5.71
N ILE A 4 14.90 -13.12 5.29
CA ILE A 4 15.92 -12.12 5.02
C ILE A 4 15.50 -10.83 5.73
N TYR A 5 16.45 -10.20 6.42
CA TYR A 5 16.30 -8.85 6.97
C TYR A 5 17.17 -7.91 6.14
N ALA A 6 16.54 -7.10 5.31
CA ALA A 6 17.18 -6.27 4.30
C ALA A 6 16.21 -5.18 3.83
N ASP A 7 16.71 -4.22 3.06
CA ASP A 7 15.84 -3.31 2.32
C ASP A 7 15.05 -4.11 1.26
N TYR A 8 13.77 -3.80 1.09
CA TYR A 8 12.92 -4.55 0.14
C TYR A 8 13.45 -4.46 -1.29
N ARG A 9 14.19 -3.40 -1.64
CA ARG A 9 14.77 -3.20 -2.97
C ARG A 9 15.77 -4.30 -3.32
N GLU A 10 16.45 -4.89 -2.33
CA GLU A 10 17.38 -6.02 -2.52
C GLU A 10 16.68 -7.28 -3.03
N SER A 11 15.36 -7.40 -2.82
CA SER A 11 14.61 -8.56 -3.33
C SER A 11 14.56 -8.63 -4.86
N LYS A 12 14.87 -7.53 -5.55
CA LYS A 12 14.95 -7.48 -7.02
C LYS A 12 15.90 -8.53 -7.58
N ASP A 13 16.94 -8.92 -6.86
CA ASP A 13 17.97 -9.83 -7.36
C ASP A 13 17.49 -11.27 -7.56
N PHE A 14 16.43 -11.68 -6.86
CA PHE A 14 15.86 -13.03 -6.97
C PHE A 14 14.45 -13.05 -7.57
N ILE A 15 13.86 -11.89 -7.88
CA ILE A 15 12.54 -11.80 -8.52
C ILE A 15 12.69 -11.85 -10.04
N ASP A 16 11.88 -12.72 -10.65
CA ASP A 16 11.78 -12.97 -12.09
C ASP A 16 10.31 -13.14 -12.54
N ASP A 17 10.12 -13.51 -13.81
CA ASP A 17 8.82 -13.73 -14.45
C ASP A 17 8.03 -14.94 -13.91
N ASN A 18 8.68 -15.82 -13.15
CA ASN A 18 8.06 -16.96 -12.48
C ASN A 18 7.72 -16.65 -11.01
N THR A 19 7.94 -15.41 -10.58
CA THR A 19 7.74 -14.99 -9.19
C THR A 19 6.40 -14.28 -9.00
N PHE A 20 5.71 -14.64 -7.91
CA PHE A 20 4.56 -13.90 -7.39
C PHE A 20 4.99 -13.12 -6.14
N VAL A 21 4.72 -11.82 -6.12
CA VAL A 21 5.15 -10.89 -5.07
C VAL A 21 3.91 -10.31 -4.38
N TYR A 22 3.83 -10.49 -3.06
CA TYR A 22 2.86 -9.79 -2.21
C TYR A 22 3.59 -8.75 -1.36
N ILE A 23 3.10 -7.50 -1.41
CA ILE A 23 3.72 -6.36 -0.72
C ILE A 23 2.70 -5.75 0.25
N ASP A 24 3.07 -5.71 1.53
CA ASP A 24 2.29 -5.14 2.62
C ASP A 24 3.13 -4.08 3.35
N PRO A 25 3.27 -2.87 2.77
CA PRO A 25 4.12 -1.82 3.33
C PRO A 25 3.44 -1.15 4.54
N PRO A 26 4.13 -0.27 5.27
CA PRO A 26 3.43 0.64 6.18
C PRO A 26 2.35 1.44 5.44
N TYR A 27 1.10 1.38 5.92
CA TYR A 27 -0.04 2.01 5.26
C TYR A 27 -0.01 3.52 5.38
N ARG A 28 -0.47 4.22 4.33
CA ARG A 28 -0.69 5.65 4.40
C ARG A 28 -1.78 5.97 5.46
N PRO A 29 -1.54 6.85 6.44
CA PRO A 29 -2.54 7.15 7.47
C PRO A 29 -3.83 7.75 6.91
N LEU A 30 -4.98 7.36 7.49
CA LEU A 30 -6.30 7.90 7.07
C LEU A 30 -6.56 9.33 7.59
N ASN A 31 -5.92 9.75 8.68
CA ASN A 31 -6.13 11.07 9.28
C ASN A 31 -4.83 11.89 9.23
N ILE A 32 -4.80 12.92 8.38
CA ILE A 32 -3.67 13.86 8.25
C ILE A 32 -3.48 14.70 9.54
N THR A 33 -4.55 14.89 10.33
CA THR A 33 -4.51 15.70 11.56
C THR A 33 -3.87 14.99 12.75
N SER A 34 -3.91 13.65 12.82
CA SER A 34 -3.21 12.91 13.89
C SER A 34 -1.69 12.96 13.76
N SER A 35 -1.17 13.19 12.56
CA SER A 35 0.26 13.43 12.30
C SER A 35 0.74 14.81 12.74
N PHE A 36 -0.16 15.78 12.97
CA PHE A 36 0.23 17.14 13.37
C PHE A 36 0.57 17.27 14.88
N THR A 37 0.35 16.21 15.67
CA THR A 37 0.63 16.21 17.12
C THR A 37 1.66 15.17 17.56
N SER A 38 2.28 14.46 16.63
CA SER A 38 3.30 13.46 16.94
C SER A 38 4.62 13.83 16.25
N TYR A 39 5.59 14.26 17.05
CA TYR A 39 7.03 14.26 16.75
C TYR A 39 7.53 12.81 16.55
N THR A 40 6.92 12.08 15.62
CA THR A 40 7.32 10.76 15.20
C THR A 40 7.47 10.83 13.70
N GLU A 41 8.72 10.78 13.26
CA GLU A 41 9.13 10.53 11.88
C GLU A 41 8.33 9.32 11.38
N ASN A 42 7.29 9.58 10.62
CA ASN A 42 6.57 8.53 9.92
C ASN A 42 7.44 8.24 8.69
N ASP A 43 8.45 7.38 8.88
CA ASP A 43 9.50 7.16 7.88
C ASP A 43 8.94 6.78 6.51
N PHE A 44 7.76 6.16 6.48
CA PHE A 44 7.05 5.78 5.26
C PHE A 44 6.00 6.81 4.81
N SER A 45 6.48 7.98 4.41
CA SER A 45 5.65 9.08 3.90
C SER A 45 5.19 8.85 2.45
N ASP A 46 4.43 9.81 1.89
CA ASP A 46 4.05 9.82 0.46
C ASP A 46 5.27 9.67 -0.47
N LYS A 47 6.45 10.16 -0.05
CA LYS A 47 7.71 9.97 -0.78
C LYS A 47 8.08 8.49 -0.89
N GLU A 48 8.07 7.75 0.21
CA GLU A 48 8.43 6.32 0.20
C GLU A 48 7.36 5.47 -0.50
N GLN A 49 6.09 5.88 -0.44
CA GLN A 49 5.03 5.27 -1.25
C GLN A 49 5.30 5.43 -2.76
N ILE A 50 5.78 6.60 -3.20
CA ILE A 50 6.16 6.84 -4.61
C ILE A 50 7.37 5.98 -5.00
N GLU A 51 8.40 5.91 -4.14
CA GLU A 51 9.58 5.07 -4.39
C GLU A 51 9.22 3.58 -4.45
N LEU A 52 8.28 3.13 -3.63
CA LEU A 52 7.75 1.77 -3.69
C LEU A 52 7.01 1.52 -5.01
N ALA A 53 6.19 2.46 -5.51
CA ALA A 53 5.53 2.31 -6.80
C ALA A 53 6.53 2.20 -7.96
N GLN A 54 7.59 3.01 -7.97
CA GLN A 54 8.67 2.91 -8.97
C GLN A 54 9.39 1.55 -8.89
N TYR A 55 9.60 1.04 -7.69
CA TYR A 55 10.16 -0.29 -7.50
C TYR A 55 9.26 -1.39 -8.08
N ILE A 56 7.95 -1.30 -7.79
CA ILE A 56 6.91 -2.21 -8.30
C ILE A 56 6.88 -2.19 -9.82
N ASP A 57 6.94 -1.01 -10.45
CA ASP A 57 7.05 -0.88 -11.91
C ASP A 57 8.24 -1.70 -12.44
N SER A 58 9.40 -1.59 -11.78
CA SER A 58 10.59 -2.33 -12.19
C SER A 58 10.49 -3.85 -11.98
N LEU A 59 9.67 -4.32 -11.05
CA LEU A 59 9.36 -5.74 -10.89
C LEU A 59 8.33 -6.21 -11.93
N SER A 60 7.37 -5.36 -12.25
CA SER A 60 6.37 -5.63 -13.28
C SER A 60 7.02 -5.75 -14.66
N GLU A 61 8.00 -4.89 -14.95
CA GLU A 61 8.82 -4.96 -16.18
C GLU A 61 9.60 -6.27 -16.30
N LYS A 62 9.99 -6.89 -15.18
CA LYS A 62 10.62 -8.22 -15.16
C LYS A 62 9.62 -9.37 -15.42
N GLY A 63 8.33 -9.08 -15.51
CA GLY A 63 7.28 -10.07 -15.74
C GLY A 63 6.71 -10.70 -14.45
N ALA A 64 7.13 -10.24 -13.27
CA ALA A 64 6.60 -10.75 -12.00
C ALA A 64 5.12 -10.38 -11.83
N LYS A 65 4.35 -11.27 -11.19
CA LYS A 65 2.97 -10.96 -10.78
C LYS A 65 2.96 -10.33 -9.41
N ILE A 66 2.30 -9.18 -9.26
CA ILE A 66 2.40 -8.36 -8.06
C ILE A 66 1.01 -8.08 -7.49
N VAL A 67 0.91 -8.15 -6.16
CA VAL A 67 -0.22 -7.69 -5.37
C VAL A 67 0.28 -6.78 -4.26
N ILE A 68 -0.35 -5.62 -4.10
CA ILE A 68 -0.07 -4.68 -3.01
C ILE A 68 -1.34 -4.43 -2.20
N SER A 69 -1.22 -4.48 -0.88
CA SER A 69 -2.24 -4.02 0.06
C SER A 69 -1.93 -2.62 0.58
N ASN A 70 -2.95 -1.77 0.74
CA ASN A 70 -2.80 -0.46 1.40
C ASN A 70 -4.13 0.06 1.95
N SER A 71 -4.10 1.18 2.67
CA SER A 71 -5.30 1.91 3.06
C SER A 71 -5.93 2.66 1.87
N ASP A 72 -7.25 2.86 1.88
CA ASP A 72 -7.90 3.77 0.94
C ASP A 72 -8.03 5.17 1.56
N PRO A 73 -7.27 6.19 1.11
CA PRO A 73 -7.38 7.55 1.65
C PRO A 73 -8.77 8.17 1.39
N LYS A 74 -9.53 7.63 0.43
CA LYS A 74 -10.91 8.05 0.16
C LYS A 74 -11.88 7.75 1.31
N ASN A 75 -11.50 6.91 2.27
CA ASN A 75 -12.27 6.74 3.50
C ASN A 75 -12.39 8.04 4.30
N SER A 76 -11.39 8.93 4.21
CA SER A 76 -11.37 10.20 4.96
C SER A 76 -11.55 11.42 4.07
N ASN A 77 -11.08 11.35 2.82
CA ASN A 77 -11.21 12.41 1.85
C ASN A 77 -11.45 11.83 0.45
N GLU A 78 -12.69 11.90 -0.03
CA GLU A 78 -13.10 11.36 -1.33
C GLU A 78 -12.27 11.89 -2.53
N ASN A 79 -11.70 13.09 -2.40
CA ASN A 79 -10.88 13.74 -3.44
C ASN A 79 -9.40 13.37 -3.35
N ASP A 80 -8.98 12.58 -2.36
CA ASP A 80 -7.62 12.08 -2.27
C ASP A 80 -7.43 10.90 -3.23
N ASN A 81 -6.90 11.21 -4.42
CA ASN A 81 -6.63 10.25 -5.49
C ASN A 81 -5.20 9.71 -5.46
N PHE A 82 -4.44 9.88 -4.36
CA PHE A 82 -3.01 9.60 -4.34
C PHE A 82 -2.65 8.21 -4.90
N PHE A 83 -3.30 7.15 -4.42
CA PHE A 83 -3.04 5.79 -4.92
C PHE A 83 -3.70 5.50 -6.27
N ASP A 84 -4.83 6.14 -6.60
CA ASP A 84 -5.45 6.02 -7.92
C ASP A 84 -4.54 6.57 -9.03
N ASP A 85 -3.90 7.71 -8.78
CA ASP A 85 -2.96 8.33 -9.71
C ASP A 85 -1.63 7.56 -9.77
N LEU A 86 -1.11 7.14 -8.61
CA LEU A 86 0.16 6.42 -8.51
C LEU A 86 0.10 5.06 -9.21
N TYR A 87 -1.03 4.37 -9.09
CA TYR A 87 -1.24 3.03 -9.65
C TYR A 87 -2.24 3.00 -10.81
N LYS A 88 -2.38 4.11 -11.57
CA LYS A 88 -3.33 4.25 -12.69
C LYS A 88 -3.24 3.19 -13.79
N ASN A 89 -2.09 2.54 -13.92
CA ASN A 89 -1.83 1.48 -14.91
C ASN A 89 -2.06 0.07 -14.34
N TYR A 90 -2.45 -0.04 -13.08
CA TYR A 90 -2.70 -1.28 -12.36
C TYR A 90 -4.21 -1.45 -12.12
N ASN A 91 -4.62 -2.66 -11.74
CA ASN A 91 -5.99 -2.94 -11.32
C ASN A 91 -6.14 -2.60 -9.83
N ILE A 92 -6.91 -1.56 -9.52
CA ILE A 92 -7.16 -1.12 -8.13
C ILE A 92 -8.52 -1.67 -7.68
N ASN A 93 -8.49 -2.63 -6.76
CA ASN A 93 -9.70 -3.18 -6.13
C ASN A 93 -9.88 -2.57 -4.74
N ARG A 94 -11.08 -2.06 -4.46
CA ARG A 94 -11.47 -1.59 -3.13
C ARG A 94 -12.23 -2.69 -2.42
N VAL A 95 -11.64 -3.21 -1.35
CA VAL A 95 -12.20 -4.29 -0.55
C VAL A 95 -12.73 -3.71 0.75
N LYS A 96 -13.98 -4.02 1.09
CA LYS A 96 -14.55 -3.63 2.36
C LYS A 96 -13.92 -4.45 3.49
N ALA A 97 -13.31 -3.75 4.45
CA ALA A 97 -12.72 -4.31 5.64
C ALA A 97 -13.47 -3.84 6.89
N ASN A 98 -13.75 -4.77 7.80
CA ASN A 98 -14.33 -4.48 9.09
C ASN A 98 -13.22 -4.12 10.08
N ARG A 99 -12.98 -2.82 10.34
CA ARG A 99 -12.05 -2.42 11.40
C ARG A 99 -12.70 -2.58 12.78
N MET A 100 -12.26 -3.58 13.54
CA MET A 100 -12.60 -3.75 14.97
C MET A 100 -11.85 -2.79 15.91
N LEU A 101 -11.02 -1.87 15.41
CA LEU A 101 -10.04 -1.12 16.20
C LEU A 101 -10.60 0.05 17.04
N ASN A 102 -11.89 0.37 16.95
CA ASN A 102 -12.47 1.46 17.74
C ASN A 102 -13.22 0.94 18.98
N SER A 103 -12.73 1.31 20.17
CA SER A 103 -13.42 1.14 21.46
C SER A 103 -14.73 1.96 21.56
N LYS A 104 -14.96 2.88 20.62
CA LYS A 104 -16.19 3.69 20.51
C LYS A 104 -17.17 3.04 19.52
N ALA A 105 -18.34 2.63 20.05
CA ALA A 105 -19.38 1.95 19.29
C ALA A 105 -19.91 2.73 18.06
N ASN A 106 -19.86 4.06 18.08
CA ASN A 106 -20.33 4.93 16.99
C ASN A 106 -19.35 5.12 15.82
N SER A 107 -18.12 4.59 15.92
CA SER A 107 -17.10 4.68 14.85
C SER A 107 -16.88 3.33 14.16
N ARG A 108 -17.80 2.38 14.36
CA ARG A 108 -17.84 1.10 13.65
C ARG A 108 -18.45 1.34 12.27
N GLY A 109 -17.60 1.52 11.26
CA GLY A 109 -17.99 1.61 9.87
C GLY A 109 -17.13 0.68 9.02
N GLU A 110 -17.69 0.19 7.91
CA GLU A 110 -16.89 -0.46 6.87
C GLU A 110 -15.91 0.57 6.31
N ILE A 111 -14.62 0.24 6.31
CA ILE A 111 -13.63 1.02 5.58
C ILE A 111 -13.24 0.25 4.32
N ASN A 112 -12.79 0.96 3.30
CA ASN A 112 -12.15 0.34 2.14
C ASN A 112 -10.65 0.17 2.39
N GLU A 113 -10.12 -0.97 1.99
CA GLU A 113 -8.70 -1.20 1.77
C GLU A 113 -8.44 -1.39 0.28
N LEU A 114 -7.24 -1.04 -0.16
CA LEU A 114 -6.82 -1.18 -1.55
C LEU A 114 -6.10 -2.51 -1.73
N LEU A 115 -6.49 -3.25 -2.77
CA LEU A 115 -5.77 -4.40 -3.31
C LEU A 115 -5.42 -4.11 -4.77
N ILE A 116 -4.15 -3.85 -5.02
CA ILE A 116 -3.65 -3.35 -6.31
C ILE A 116 -2.86 -4.45 -7.00
N THR A 117 -3.18 -4.76 -8.27
CA THR A 117 -2.52 -5.86 -9.01
C THR A 117 -2.07 -5.45 -10.42
N ASN A 118 -0.97 -6.03 -10.91
CA ASN A 118 -0.48 -5.80 -12.29
C ASN A 118 -1.00 -6.85 -13.31
N TYR A 119 -1.87 -7.75 -12.88
CA TYR A 119 -2.45 -8.81 -13.69
C TYR A 119 -3.97 -8.87 -13.52
N LYS A 120 -4.65 -9.47 -14.50
CA LYS A 120 -6.10 -9.68 -14.51
C LYS A 120 -6.49 -11.03 -13.92
#